data_AF-X0UQ69-F1
#
_entry.id   AF-X0UQ69-F1
#
_cell.length_a   1.000
_cell.length_b   1.000
_cell.length_c   1.000
_cell.angle_alpha   90.00
_cell.angle_beta   90.00
_cell.angle_gamma   90.00
#
_symmetry.space_group_name_H-M   'P 1'
#
loop_
_entity.id
_entity.type
_entity.pdbx_description
1 polymer ?
#
loop_
_entity_poly.entity_id
_entity_poly.type
_entity_poly.pdbx_seq_one_letter_code
_entity_poly.pdbx_strand_id
1 'polypeptide(L)'
;MSTYFDAICDEFSVSTRLHLKLELPSNRETVLHFFERMRREFPSMDRLRRRSDGGLVLEENADQPSRMWIRLDGTCLRFGDVNPPDMDHPRQLAAVVLEQAPYHLTLSDLD
;
A
#
# COMPACT_ATOMS: atom_id res chain seq x y z
N MET A 1 -19.31 -7.11 -6.26
CA MET A 1 -19.04 -7.84 -7.52
C MET A 1 -20.25 -8.64 -7.98
N SER A 2 -20.54 -8.66 -9.29
CA SER A 2 -21.62 -9.47 -9.89
C SER A 2 -21.33 -10.97 -9.70
N THR A 3 -22.35 -11.76 -9.38
CA THR A 3 -22.30 -13.23 -9.17
C THR A 3 -21.63 -14.01 -10.32
N TYR A 4 -21.53 -13.41 -11.50
CA TYR A 4 -20.87 -14.00 -12.67
C TYR A 4 -19.34 -13.94 -12.63
N PHE A 5 -18.77 -12.93 -11.95
CA PHE A 5 -17.32 -12.75 -11.91
C PHE A 5 -16.65 -13.75 -10.95
N ASP A 6 -17.30 -14.02 -9.83
CA ASP A 6 -16.88 -14.99 -8.81
C ASP A 6 -16.86 -16.44 -9.35
N ALA A 7 -17.69 -16.74 -10.36
CA ALA A 7 -17.74 -18.05 -10.99
C ALA A 7 -16.55 -18.34 -11.93
N ILE A 8 -15.79 -17.32 -12.32
CA ILE A 8 -14.68 -17.44 -13.29
C ILE A 8 -13.34 -16.90 -12.75
N CYS A 9 -13.33 -16.27 -11.58
CA CYS A 9 -12.15 -15.62 -11.02
C CYS A 9 -12.11 -15.84 -9.51
N ASP A 10 -11.14 -16.63 -9.04
CA ASP A 10 -10.97 -16.93 -7.61
C ASP A 10 -10.34 -15.76 -6.83
N GLU A 11 -9.48 -14.96 -7.49
CA GLU A 11 -8.83 -13.79 -6.89
C GLU A 11 -8.59 -12.69 -7.94
N PHE A 12 -9.03 -11.46 -7.63
CA PHE A 12 -8.79 -10.27 -8.43
C PHE A 12 -8.02 -9.26 -7.59
N SER A 13 -6.84 -8.82 -8.05
CA SER A 13 -6.04 -7.84 -7.33
C SER A 13 -5.60 -6.69 -8.22
N VAL A 14 -5.52 -5.50 -7.62
CA VAL A 14 -4.98 -4.31 -8.25
C VAL A 14 -3.76 -3.89 -7.44
N SER A 15 -2.62 -3.76 -8.10
CA SER A 15 -1.38 -3.34 -7.44
C SER A 15 -0.64 -2.31 -8.26
N THR A 16 -0.03 -1.37 -7.55
CA THR A 16 0.81 -0.31 -8.12
C THR A 16 2.20 -0.42 -7.56
N ARG A 17 3.18 -0.13 -8.42
CA ARG A 17 4.59 -0.12 -8.08
C ARG A 17 5.22 1.18 -8.57
N LEU A 18 5.67 2.00 -7.64
CA LEU A 18 6.45 3.19 -7.91
C LEU A 18 7.93 2.86 -7.70
N HIS A 19 8.72 2.99 -8.77
CA HIS A 19 10.17 2.83 -8.74
C HIS A 19 10.83 4.20 -8.61
N LEU A 20 11.83 4.28 -7.75
CA LEU A 20 12.60 5.49 -7.50
C LEU A 20 14.06 5.25 -7.88
N LYS A 21 14.75 6.30 -8.31
CA LYS A 21 16.18 6.23 -8.62
C LYS A 21 17.04 6.21 -7.35
N LEU A 22 16.61 6.94 -6.32
CA LEU A 22 17.28 7.00 -5.03
C LEU A 22 16.63 6.07 -4.01
N GLU A 23 17.36 5.78 -2.94
CA GLU A 23 16.81 5.02 -1.82
C GLU A 23 15.80 5.85 -1.03
N LEU A 24 14.67 5.22 -0.72
CA LEU A 24 13.68 5.74 0.21
C LEU A 24 14.30 5.96 1.60
N PRO A 25 13.84 6.97 2.35
CA PRO A 25 14.31 7.19 3.70
C PRO A 25 14.01 5.98 4.57
N SER A 26 15.07 5.40 5.14
CA SER A 26 15.00 4.28 6.08
C SER A 26 14.95 4.74 7.55
N ASN A 27 14.90 6.06 7.79
CA ASN A 27 14.73 6.61 9.14
C ASN A 27 13.40 6.12 9.73
N ARG A 28 13.49 5.48 10.90
CA ARG A 28 12.34 4.93 11.63
C ARG A 28 11.24 5.97 11.82
N GLU A 29 11.59 7.20 12.18
CA GLU A 29 10.60 8.25 12.45
C GLU A 29 9.81 8.61 11.19
N THR A 30 10.51 8.87 10.09
CA THR A 30 9.93 9.18 8.77
C THR A 30 8.97 8.08 8.30
N VAL A 31 9.40 6.83 8.37
CA VAL A 31 8.59 5.69 7.93
C VAL A 31 7.38 5.47 8.84
N LEU A 32 7.55 5.58 10.16
CA LEU A 32 6.43 5.48 11.09
C LEU A 32 5.42 6.61 10.89
N HIS A 33 5.85 7.84 10.64
CA HIS A 33 4.95 8.95 10.33
C HIS A 33 4.13 8.70 9.06
N PHE A 34 4.75 8.16 8.01
CA PHE A 34 4.03 7.78 6.80
C PHE A 34 2.96 6.72 7.09
N PHE A 35 3.32 5.63 7.77
CA PHE A 35 2.36 4.57 8.08
C PHE A 35 1.25 5.03 9.04
N GLU A 36 1.56 5.85 10.05
CA GLU A 36 0.54 6.42 10.93
C GLU A 36 -0.43 7.35 10.16
N ARG A 37 0.07 8.10 9.17
CA ARG A 37 -0.80 8.87 8.27
C ARG A 37 -1.72 7.95 7.46
N MET A 38 -1.20 6.86 6.92
CA MET A 38 -2.01 5.85 6.20
C MET A 38 -3.07 5.22 7.10
N ARG A 39 -2.74 4.89 8.35
CA ARG A 39 -3.69 4.33 9.33
C ARG A 39 -4.82 5.28 9.71
N ARG A 40 -4.58 6.59 9.66
CA ARG A 40 -5.65 7.58 9.90
C ARG A 40 -6.69 7.58 8.78
N GLU A 41 -6.25 7.37 7.54
CA GLU A 41 -7.14 7.30 6.37
C GLU A 41 -7.75 5.90 6.21
N PHE A 42 -7.00 4.85 6.56
CA PHE A 42 -7.40 3.45 6.47
C PHE A 42 -7.21 2.74 7.83
N PRO A 43 -8.13 2.91 8.81
CA PRO A 43 -7.98 2.39 10.16
C PRO A 43 -7.87 0.86 10.27
N SER A 44 -8.36 0.13 9.26
CA SER A 44 -8.29 -1.33 9.13
C SER A 44 -6.89 -1.86 8.84
N MET A 45 -5.96 -1.02 8.37
CA MET A 45 -4.55 -1.35 8.18
C MET A 45 -3.81 -1.35 9.52
N ASP A 46 -3.91 -2.42 10.30
CA ASP A 46 -3.36 -2.50 11.66
C ASP A 46 -2.11 -3.38 11.80
N ARG A 47 -1.71 -4.10 10.74
CA ARG A 47 -0.55 -5.00 10.78
C ARG A 47 0.66 -4.38 10.11
N LEU A 48 1.54 -3.79 10.92
CA LEU A 48 2.87 -3.38 10.51
C LEU A 48 3.90 -4.50 10.76
N ARG A 49 4.61 -4.94 9.73
CA ARG A 49 5.66 -5.96 9.85
C ARG A 49 6.86 -5.68 8.96
N ARG A 50 8.02 -6.21 9.36
CA ARG A 50 9.24 -6.22 8.54
C ARG A 50 9.38 -7.57 7.86
N ARG A 51 9.65 -7.57 6.56
CA ARG A 51 9.93 -8.78 5.77
C ARG A 51 11.41 -9.16 5.83
N SER A 52 11.72 -10.39 5.43
CA SER A 52 13.08 -10.94 5.39
C SER A 52 14.03 -10.19 4.45
N ASP A 53 13.48 -9.58 3.40
CA ASP A 53 14.21 -8.71 2.46
C ASP A 53 14.39 -7.27 2.96
N GLY A 54 14.02 -7.00 4.22
CA GLY A 54 14.18 -5.71 4.88
C GLY A 54 13.03 -4.73 4.64
N GLY A 55 12.12 -5.03 3.71
CA GLY A 55 10.96 -4.19 3.39
C GLY A 55 9.97 -4.11 4.54
N LEU A 56 9.30 -2.96 4.68
CA LEU A 56 8.26 -2.73 5.67
C LEU A 56 6.90 -2.81 5.00
N VAL A 57 5.97 -3.54 5.62
CA VAL A 57 4.62 -3.76 5.10
C VAL A 57 3.62 -3.35 6.15
N LEU A 58 2.68 -2.49 5.75
CA LEU A 58 1.45 -2.19 6.46
C LEU A 58 0.30 -2.82 5.70
N GLU A 59 -0.47 -3.69 6.32
CA GLU A 59 -1.55 -4.42 5.67
C GLU A 59 -2.75 -4.59 6.62
N GLU A 60 -3.91 -4.86 6.03
CA GLU A 60 -5.09 -5.30 6.77
C GLU A 60 -4.94 -6.76 7.23
N ASN A 61 -5.88 -7.21 8.06
CA ASN A 61 -5.89 -8.60 8.52
C ASN A 61 -5.96 -9.58 7.33
N ALA A 62 -5.00 -10.50 7.28
CA ALA A 62 -4.89 -11.55 6.28
C ALA A 62 -6.11 -12.50 6.20
N ASP A 63 -6.92 -12.58 7.26
CA ASP A 63 -8.14 -13.39 7.31
C ASP A 63 -9.32 -12.76 6.54
N GLN A 64 -9.17 -11.50 6.09
CA GLN A 64 -10.18 -10.83 5.29
C GLN A 64 -10.04 -11.20 3.80
N PRO A 65 -11.16 -11.47 3.09
CA PRO A 65 -11.13 -11.82 1.68
C PRO A 65 -10.70 -10.63 0.81
N SER A 66 -11.16 -9.42 1.17
CA SER A 66 -10.69 -8.16 0.62
C SER A 66 -9.64 -7.59 1.55
N ARG A 67 -8.48 -7.18 1.01
CA ARG A 67 -7.43 -6.57 1.84
C ARG A 67 -6.52 -5.63 1.09
N MET A 68 -6.34 -4.45 1.66
CA MET A 68 -5.38 -3.45 1.23
C MET A 68 -4.01 -3.65 1.92
N TRP A 69 -2.97 -3.27 1.20
CA TRP A 69 -1.60 -3.31 1.69
C TRP A 69 -0.74 -2.21 1.09
N ILE A 70 0.24 -1.76 1.85
CA ILE A 70 1.28 -0.80 1.46
C ILE A 70 2.62 -1.38 1.89
N ARG A 71 3.62 -1.25 1.04
CA ARG A 71 4.96 -1.76 1.24
C ARG A 71 6.01 -0.76 0.80
N LEU A 72 6.97 -0.54 1.68
CA LEU A 72 8.18 0.23 1.41
C LEU A 72 9.38 -0.71 1.32
N ASP A 73 10.03 -0.69 0.17
CA ASP A 73 11.32 -1.33 -0.09
C ASP A 73 12.41 -0.26 -0.26
N GLY A 74 13.67 -0.66 -0.44
CA GLY A 74 14.79 0.29 -0.57
C GLY A 74 14.58 1.37 -1.63
N THR A 75 14.17 1.03 -2.85
CA THR A 75 13.96 1.99 -3.96
C THR A 75 12.56 1.92 -4.56
N CYS A 76 11.60 1.40 -3.78
CA CYS A 76 10.29 1.08 -4.31
C CYS A 76 9.17 1.22 -3.29
N LEU A 77 8.14 1.97 -3.65
CA LEU A 77 6.87 2.03 -2.94
C LEU A 77 5.86 1.16 -3.70
N ARG A 78 5.26 0.21 -3.00
CA ARG A 78 4.25 -0.71 -3.56
C ARG A 78 3.00 -0.63 -2.72
N PHE A 79 1.86 -0.78 -3.36
CA PHE A 79 0.59 -0.87 -2.65
C PHE A 79 -0.42 -1.57 -3.54
N GLY A 80 -1.49 -2.06 -2.93
CA GLY A 80 -2.54 -2.71 -3.68
C GLY A 80 -3.71 -3.11 -2.81
N ASP A 81 -4.71 -3.63 -3.49
CA ASP A 81 -5.93 -4.17 -2.91
C ASP A 81 -6.19 -5.55 -3.51
N VAL A 82 -6.40 -6.53 -2.65
CA VAL A 82 -6.75 -7.91 -3.00
C VAL A 82 -8.26 -8.03 -2.87
N ASN A 83 -8.91 -8.58 -3.89
CA ASN A 83 -10.37 -8.70 -4.01
C ASN A 83 -11.13 -7.43 -3.60
N PRO A 84 -10.84 -6.28 -4.20
CA PRO A 84 -11.54 -5.04 -3.87
C PRO A 84 -13.06 -5.20 -4.12
N PRO A 85 -13.93 -4.66 -3.26
CA PRO A 85 -15.38 -4.77 -3.40
C PRO A 85 -15.89 -4.09 -4.68
N ASP A 86 -15.20 -3.03 -5.08
CA ASP A 86 -15.40 -2.24 -6.29
C ASP A 86 -14.07 -1.60 -6.75
N MET A 87 -14.09 -0.94 -7.91
CA MET A 87 -12.89 -0.30 -8.47
C MET A 87 -12.53 1.04 -7.82
N ASP A 88 -13.37 1.59 -6.94
CA ASP A 88 -13.10 2.87 -6.29
C ASP A 88 -12.19 2.69 -5.08
N HIS A 89 -12.28 1.56 -4.38
CA HIS A 89 -11.33 1.17 -3.33
C HIS A 89 -9.84 1.29 -3.71
N PRO A 90 -9.32 0.58 -4.73
CA PRO A 90 -7.92 0.67 -5.10
C PRO A 90 -7.54 2.05 -5.67
N ARG A 91 -8.49 2.80 -6.24
CA ARG A 91 -8.27 4.17 -6.70
C ARG A 91 -8.09 5.14 -5.53
N GLN A 92 -8.91 4.99 -4.48
CA GLN A 92 -8.80 5.80 -3.27
C GLN A 92 -7.48 5.51 -2.55
N LEU A 93 -7.10 4.24 -2.42
CA LEU A 93 -5.79 3.85 -1.89
C LEU A 93 -4.66 4.51 -2.70
N ALA A 94 -4.70 4.41 -4.03
CA ALA A 94 -3.69 5.02 -4.89
C ALA A 94 -3.62 6.54 -4.73
N ALA A 95 -4.76 7.23 -4.70
CA ALA A 95 -4.81 8.67 -4.54
C ALA A 95 -4.16 9.11 -3.22
N VAL A 96 -4.56 8.50 -2.10
CA VAL A 96 -4.01 8.84 -0.78
C VAL A 96 -2.52 8.51 -0.69
N VAL A 97 -2.10 7.33 -1.14
CA VAL A 97 -0.68 6.95 -1.08
C VAL A 97 0.18 7.88 -1.91
N LEU A 98 -0.21 8.18 -3.15
CA LEU A 98 0.56 9.04 -4.05
C LEU A 98 0.52 10.51 -3.64
N GLU A 99 -0.55 10.97 -2.99
CA GLU A 99 -0.62 12.30 -2.42
C GLU A 99 0.29 12.44 -1.19
N GLN A 100 0.32 11.45 -0.30
CA GLN A 100 1.06 11.55 0.96
C GLN A 100 2.54 11.16 0.82
N ALA A 101 2.90 10.29 -0.14
CA ALA A 101 4.26 9.78 -0.31
C ALA A 101 5.32 10.89 -0.48
N PRO A 102 5.14 11.95 -1.28
CA PRO A 102 6.13 13.02 -1.41
C PRO A 102 6.43 13.74 -0.10
N TYR A 103 5.39 14.07 0.68
CA TYR A 103 5.52 14.82 1.92
C TYR A 103 6.19 14.04 3.04
N HIS A 104 6.03 12.71 3.04
CA HIS A 104 6.50 11.85 4.11
C HIS A 104 7.74 11.04 3.75
N LEU A 105 7.99 10.75 2.47
CA LEU A 105 9.12 9.93 2.02
C LEU A 105 10.18 10.76 1.28
N THR A 106 10.08 12.09 1.36
CA THR A 106 11.03 13.02 0.75
C THR A 106 11.19 12.79 -0.75
N LEU A 107 10.11 12.36 -1.43
CA LEU A 107 10.14 12.18 -2.88
C LEU A 107 10.13 13.54 -3.55
N SER A 108 10.91 13.67 -4.61
CA SER A 108 10.97 14.91 -5.39
C SER A 108 10.82 14.63 -6.89
N ASP A 109 10.56 15.67 -7.68
CA ASP A 109 10.48 15.58 -9.15
C ASP A 109 11.81 15.12 -9.80
N LEU A 110 12.91 15.08 -9.05
CA LEU A 110 14.21 14.61 -9.52
C LEU A 110 14.37 13.08 -9.44
N ASP A 111 13.52 12.39 -8.67
CA ASP A 111 13.47 10.93 -8.60
C ASP A 111 12.79 10.31 -9.82
#